data_AF-A0A2T3ITM6-F1
#
_entry.id   AF-A0A2T3ITM6-F1
#
_cell.length_a   1.000
_cell.length_b   1.000
_cell.length_c   1.000
_cell.angle_alpha   90.00
_cell.angle_beta   90.00
_cell.angle_gamma   90.00
#
_symmetry.space_group_name_H-M   'P 1'
#
loop_
_entity.id
_entity.type
_entity.pdbx_description
1 polymer ?
#
loop_
_entity_poly.entity_id
_entity_poly.type
_entity_poly.pdbx_seq_one_letter_code
_entity_poly.pdbx_strand_id
1 'polypeptide(L)'
;MEIVLQEHGSDRISPMDITLAVVQILSDRDKSIAVLEIDDDNDNLFCTTRDDGELYHNEYLQIRLDKDFYKDAPVYFIEIFERQHSGGDISQRELFEFFPNEIEHNLLCICDAYTDYFG
;
A
#
# COMPACT_ATOMS: atom_id res chain seq x y z
N MET A 1 4.77 13.31 -10.63
CA MET A 1 3.77 12.33 -11.10
C MET A 1 2.42 12.60 -10.44
N GLU A 2 1.28 12.39 -11.12
CA GLU A 2 -0.06 12.60 -10.55
C GLU A 2 -0.45 11.31 -9.80
N ILE A 3 -0.65 11.37 -8.48
CA ILE A 3 -1.23 10.25 -7.74
C ILE A 3 -2.69 10.23 -8.15
N VAL A 4 -3.01 9.44 -9.17
CA VAL A 4 -4.39 9.23 -9.60
C VAL A 4 -5.03 8.34 -8.56
N LEU A 5 -5.61 8.95 -7.52
CA LEU A 5 -6.67 8.30 -6.77
C LEU A 5 -7.77 8.02 -7.81
N GLN A 6 -7.84 6.79 -8.32
CA GLN A 6 -8.93 6.45 -9.21
C GLN A 6 -10.25 6.72 -8.47
N GLU A 7 -11.18 7.40 -9.13
CA GLU A 7 -12.54 7.70 -8.65
C GLU A 7 -13.40 6.41 -8.52
N HIS A 8 -12.85 5.36 -7.93
CA HIS A 8 -13.51 4.08 -7.68
C HIS A 8 -13.66 3.75 -6.19
N GLY A 9 -13.22 4.67 -5.33
CA GLY A 9 -13.56 4.67 -3.93
C GLY A 9 -14.87 5.42 -3.68
N SER A 10 -15.83 4.82 -2.98
CA SER A 10 -17.11 5.47 -2.65
C SER A 10 -16.90 6.87 -2.04
N ASP A 11 -17.86 7.80 -2.20
CA ASP A 11 -17.89 9.20 -1.71
C ASP A 11 -17.58 9.44 -0.19
N ARG A 12 -17.13 8.42 0.54
CA ARG A 12 -16.90 8.39 1.98
C ARG A 12 -15.44 8.26 2.41
N ILE A 13 -14.49 8.17 1.48
CA ILE A 13 -13.10 7.87 1.84
C ILE A 13 -12.40 9.13 2.33
N SER A 14 -12.05 9.15 3.62
CA SER A 14 -11.22 10.20 4.20
C SER A 14 -9.89 9.59 4.58
N PRO A 15 -8.80 9.85 3.83
CA PRO A 15 -7.49 9.27 4.14
C PRO A 15 -7.08 9.63 5.57
N MET A 16 -6.61 8.63 6.32
CA MET A 16 -6.08 8.81 7.66
C MET A 16 -4.66 9.38 7.63
N ASP A 17 -4.15 9.88 8.76
CA ASP A 17 -2.83 10.53 8.86
C ASP A 17 -1.68 9.66 8.31
N ILE A 18 -1.81 8.34 8.42
CA ILE A 18 -0.83 7.35 7.96
C ILE A 18 -0.90 7.16 6.45
N THR A 19 -2.10 6.97 5.92
CA THR A 19 -2.33 6.97 4.46
C THR A 19 -1.74 8.23 3.84
N LEU A 20 -1.96 9.40 4.45
CA LEU A 20 -1.36 10.67 4.00
C LEU A 20 0.17 10.65 4.10
N ALA A 21 0.75 10.12 5.17
CA ALA A 21 2.21 10.03 5.33
C ALA A 21 2.86 9.12 4.27
N VAL A 22 2.27 7.95 4.02
CA VAL A 22 2.75 7.00 2.99
C VAL A 22 2.63 7.62 1.61
N VAL A 23 1.48 8.19 1.26
CA VAL A 23 1.24 8.90 0.00
C VAL A 23 2.24 10.04 -0.19
N GLN A 24 2.49 10.83 0.85
CA GLN A 24 3.46 11.93 0.81
C GLN A 24 4.89 11.42 0.54
N ILE A 25 5.32 10.37 1.24
CA ILE A 25 6.66 9.78 1.04
C ILE A 25 6.83 9.27 -0.39
N LEU A 26 5.82 8.60 -0.94
CA LEU A 26 5.84 8.11 -2.32
C LEU A 26 5.87 9.27 -3.34
N SER A 27 5.10 10.32 -3.09
CA SER A 27 5.04 11.53 -3.92
C SER A 27 6.36 12.29 -3.94
N ASP A 28 6.96 12.53 -2.77
CA ASP A 28 8.20 13.31 -2.61
C ASP A 28 9.41 12.66 -3.30
N ARG A 29 9.32 11.37 -3.60
CA ARG A 29 10.41 10.58 -4.17
C ARG A 29 10.14 10.13 -5.61
N ASP A 30 9.10 10.65 -6.26
CA ASP A 30 8.69 10.37 -7.64
C ASP A 30 8.65 8.86 -7.96
N LYS A 31 8.15 8.05 -7.00
CA LYS A 31 8.01 6.61 -7.19
C LYS A 31 6.79 6.29 -8.04
N SER A 32 6.96 5.52 -9.10
CA SER A 32 5.91 5.10 -10.03
C SER A 32 5.04 3.96 -9.50
N ILE A 33 4.42 4.18 -8.35
CA ILE A 33 3.45 3.25 -7.77
C ILE A 33 2.09 3.95 -7.71
N ALA A 34 1.11 3.37 -8.38
CA ALA A 34 -0.26 3.83 -8.38
C ALA A 34 -0.97 3.36 -7.10
N VAL A 35 -1.59 4.30 -6.39
CA VAL A 35 -2.50 4.00 -5.27
C VAL A 35 -3.87 3.70 -5.84
N LEU A 36 -4.37 2.47 -5.65
CA LEU A 36 -5.62 2.01 -6.24
C LEU A 36 -6.82 2.06 -5.27
N GLU A 37 -6.58 1.73 -4.00
CA GLU A 37 -7.65 1.63 -3.01
C GLU A 37 -7.12 2.06 -1.62
N ILE A 38 -8.00 2.68 -0.83
CA ILE A 38 -7.78 2.99 0.58
C ILE A 38 -8.94 2.32 1.33
N ASP A 39 -8.64 1.37 2.22
CA ASP A 39 -9.61 0.75 3.12
C ASP A 39 -9.49 1.39 4.51
N ASP A 40 -10.46 2.27 4.81
CA ASP A 40 -10.52 3.11 5.99
C ASP A 40 -10.72 2.33 7.30
N ASP A 41 -11.33 1.13 7.25
CA ASP A 41 -11.61 0.37 8.47
C ASP A 41 -10.31 -0.15 9.12
N ASN A 42 -9.22 -0.21 8.34
CA ASN A 42 -7.95 -0.81 8.74
C ASN A 42 -6.70 0.03 8.40
N ASP A 43 -6.86 1.25 7.87
CA ASP A 43 -5.76 2.11 7.41
C ASP A 43 -4.84 1.38 6.40
N ASN A 44 -5.49 0.72 5.44
CA ASN A 44 -4.86 -0.08 4.40
C ASN A 44 -4.73 0.73 3.12
N LEU A 45 -3.52 0.78 2.57
CA LEU A 45 -3.22 1.35 1.27
C LEU A 45 -2.88 0.25 0.28
N PHE A 46 -3.58 0.21 -0.84
CA PHE A 46 -3.33 -0.75 -1.92
C PHE A 46 -2.62 -0.07 -3.09
N CYS A 47 -1.51 -0.64 -3.50
CA CYS A 47 -0.54 -0.05 -4.40
C CYS A 47 -0.15 -1.04 -5.51
N THR A 48 -0.01 -0.58 -6.75
CA THR A 48 0.48 -1.42 -7.87
C THR A 48 1.44 -0.64 -8.77
N THR A 49 2.24 -1.37 -9.55
CA THR A 49 3.08 -0.79 -10.62
C THR A 49 2.34 -0.67 -11.95
N ARG A 50 1.14 -1.25 -12.08
CA ARG A 50 0.34 -1.22 -13.32
C ARG A 50 -0.64 -0.04 -13.37
N ASP A 51 -0.74 0.59 -14.53
CA ASP A 51 -1.58 1.77 -14.77
C ASP A 51 -2.95 1.41 -15.40
N ASP A 52 -3.38 0.15 -15.29
CA ASP A 52 -4.66 -0.32 -15.85
C ASP A 52 -5.84 -0.17 -14.89
N GLY A 53 -5.60 0.17 -13.62
CA GLY A 53 -6.65 0.38 -12.62
C GLY A 53 -7.30 -0.89 -12.08
N GLU A 54 -6.81 -2.07 -12.49
CA GLU A 54 -7.42 -3.34 -12.09
C GLU A 54 -6.46 -4.13 -11.19
N LEU A 55 -6.94 -4.55 -10.00
CA LEU A 55 -6.20 -5.46 -9.12
C LEU A 55 -6.34 -6.94 -9.51
N TYR A 56 -7.31 -7.29 -10.36
CA TYR A 56 -7.63 -8.69 -10.66
C TYR A 56 -6.48 -9.40 -11.40
N HIS A 57 -6.04 -10.54 -10.86
CA HIS A 57 -4.87 -11.31 -11.30
C HIS A 57 -3.55 -10.53 -11.30
N ASN A 58 -3.54 -9.40 -10.60
CA ASN A 58 -2.37 -8.57 -10.47
C ASN A 58 -1.85 -8.66 -9.06
N GLU A 59 -0.52 -8.70 -8.97
CA GLU A 59 0.15 -8.52 -7.70
C GLU A 59 0.04 -7.06 -7.29
N TYR A 60 -0.15 -6.85 -6.00
CA TYR A 60 -0.23 -5.52 -5.42
C TYR A 60 0.43 -5.51 -4.05
N LEU A 61 0.92 -4.33 -3.68
CA LEU A 61 1.40 -4.03 -2.34
C LEU A 61 0.22 -3.56 -1.48
N GLN A 62 0.00 -4.23 -0.35
CA GLN A 62 -0.81 -3.69 0.73
C GLN A 62 0.13 -3.10 1.79
N ILE A 63 -0.12 -1.86 2.20
CA ILE A 63 0.60 -1.19 3.27
C ILE A 63 -0.41 -0.85 4.35
N ARG A 64 -0.20 -1.31 5.58
CA ARG A 64 -1.13 -1.07 6.69
C ARG A 64 -0.42 -0.69 7.97
N LEU A 65 -1.08 0.06 8.85
CA LEU A 65 -0.61 0.28 10.22
C LEU A 65 -1.49 -0.45 11.23
N ASP A 66 -0.88 -1.35 11.99
CA ASP A 66 -1.52 -2.01 13.11
C ASP A 66 -1.08 -1.36 14.43
N LYS A 67 -2.03 -0.77 15.15
CA LYS A 67 -1.79 -0.10 16.44
C LYS A 67 -1.86 -1.04 17.62
N ASP A 68 -2.40 -2.24 17.42
CA ASP A 68 -2.74 -3.19 18.48
C ASP A 68 -1.89 -4.47 18.43
N PHE A 69 -1.11 -4.68 17.36
CA PHE A 69 -0.24 -5.85 17.19
C PHE A 69 0.76 -6.01 18.35
N TYR A 70 1.52 -4.95 18.65
CA TYR A 70 2.28 -4.87 19.89
C TYR A 70 1.55 -3.99 20.90
N LYS A 71 1.65 -4.38 22.16
CA LYS A 71 1.00 -3.68 23.28
C LYS A 71 1.45 -2.22 23.42
N ASP A 72 2.70 -1.92 23.08
CA ASP A 72 3.36 -0.67 23.45
C ASP A 72 3.78 0.19 22.25
N ALA A 73 3.59 -0.29 21.00
CA ALA A 73 4.00 0.44 19.81
C ALA A 73 3.21 0.01 18.57
N PRO A 74 2.81 0.96 17.71
CA PRO A 74 2.21 0.64 16.43
C PRO A 74 3.27 0.13 15.44
N VAL A 75 2.84 -0.63 14.44
CA VAL A 75 3.70 -1.32 13.47
C VAL A 75 3.14 -1.18 12.07
N TYR A 76 4.01 -0.90 11.12
CA TYR A 76 3.68 -0.98 9.70
C TYR A 76 3.91 -2.38 9.17
N PHE A 77 2.95 -2.86 8.39
CA PHE A 77 3.09 -4.05 7.57
C PHE A 77 3.05 -3.66 6.10
N ILE A 78 3.97 -4.22 5.33
CA ILE A 78 3.89 -4.22 3.87
C ILE A 78 3.82 -5.67 3.40
N GLU A 79 2.83 -5.95 2.57
CA GLU A 79 2.47 -7.30 2.14
C GLU A 79 2.29 -7.33 0.63
N ILE A 80 2.72 -8.41 -0.02
CA ILE A 80 2.45 -8.64 -1.45
C ILE A 80 1.35 -9.69 -1.57
N PHE A 81 0.26 -9.30 -2.23
CA PHE A 81 -0.91 -10.14 -2.48
C PHE A 81 -1.21 -10.25 -3.97
N GLU A 82 -2.01 -11.26 -4.34
CA GLU A 82 -2.59 -11.44 -5.67
C GLU A 82 -4.12 -11.52 -5.55
N ARG A 83 -4.85 -10.61 -6.23
CA ARG A 83 -6.32 -10.56 -6.11
C ARG A 83 -7.00 -11.55 -7.05
N GLN A 84 -7.88 -12.39 -6.54
CA GLN A 84 -8.74 -13.25 -7.37
C GLN A 84 -9.91 -12.50 -7.99
N HIS A 85 -10.38 -13.02 -9.13
CA HIS A 85 -11.65 -12.63 -9.76
C HIS A 85 -12.86 -12.58 -8.81
N SER A 86 -12.91 -13.41 -7.76
CA SER A 86 -14.04 -13.47 -6.82
C SER A 86 -13.96 -12.46 -5.66
N GLY A 87 -13.01 -11.51 -5.69
CA GLY A 87 -12.88 -10.46 -4.67
C GLY A 87 -12.19 -10.92 -3.38
N GLY A 88 -11.50 -12.06 -3.42
CA GLY A 88 -10.64 -12.53 -2.32
C GLY A 88 -9.17 -12.48 -2.71
N ASP A 89 -8.30 -12.36 -1.72
CA ASP A 89 -6.84 -12.34 -1.92
C ASP A 89 -6.28 -13.74 -1.68
N ILE A 90 -5.46 -14.25 -2.61
CA ILE A 90 -4.69 -15.46 -2.36
C ILE A 90 -3.25 -15.05 -2.13
N SER A 91 -2.61 -15.80 -1.24
CA SER A 91 -1.17 -15.82 -1.02
C SER A 91 -0.58 -14.46 -0.63
N GLN A 92 -0.30 -14.34 0.66
CA GLN A 92 0.73 -13.45 1.16
C GLN A 92 2.07 -14.03 0.69
N ARG A 93 2.74 -13.37 -0.27
CA ARG A 93 4.05 -13.84 -0.76
C ARG A 93 5.16 -13.42 0.17
N GLU A 94 5.12 -12.19 0.66
CA GLU A 94 6.10 -11.62 1.57
C GLU A 94 5.43 -10.69 2.59
N LEU A 95 6.01 -10.64 3.79
CA LEU A 95 5.58 -9.79 4.90
C LEU A 95 6.80 -9.01 5.39
N PHE A 96 6.70 -7.69 5.35
CA PHE A 96 7.67 -6.78 5.93
C PHE A 96 7.06 -6.06 7.11
N GLU A 97 7.80 -6.01 8.21
CA GLU A 97 7.37 -5.42 9.47
C GLU A 97 8.39 -4.36 9.90
N PHE A 98 7.94 -3.15 10.21
CA PHE A 98 8.83 -2.10 10.72
C PHE A 98 8.09 -1.05 11.55
N PHE A 99 8.84 -0.34 12.39
CA PHE A 99 8.29 0.70 13.25
C PHE A 99 8.08 2.02 12.47
N PRO A 100 7.21 2.92 12.96
CA PRO A 100 6.93 4.18 12.28
C PRO A 100 8.14 5.08 12.02
N ASN A 101 9.18 5.01 12.85
CA ASN A 101 10.41 5.78 12.64
C ASN A 101 11.29 5.23 11.50
N GLU A 102 10.99 4.03 11.00
CA GLU A 102 11.73 3.34 9.93
C GLU A 102 11.02 3.43 8.58
N ILE A 103 9.78 3.97 8.55
CA ILE A 103 8.90 3.95 7.38
C ILE A 103 9.55 4.56 6.15
N GLU A 104 10.14 5.74 6.24
CA GLU A 104 10.67 6.43 5.07
C GLU A 104 11.77 5.61 4.39
N HIS A 105 12.68 5.02 5.18
CA HIS A 105 13.78 4.23 4.62
C HIS A 105 13.27 2.89 4.04
N ASN A 106 12.45 2.16 4.79
CA ASN A 106 12.04 0.81 4.42
C ASN A 106 10.99 0.82 3.30
N LEU A 107 10.00 1.71 3.37
CA LEU A 107 8.96 1.85 2.35
C LEU A 107 9.59 2.08 0.97
N LEU A 108 10.52 3.03 0.87
CA LEU A 108 11.16 3.34 -0.41
C LEU A 108 11.97 2.16 -0.95
N CYS A 109 12.74 1.46 -0.10
CA CYS A 109 13.51 0.29 -0.52
C CYS A 109 12.59 -0.85 -1.01
N ILE A 110 11.47 -1.09 -0.32
CA ILE A 110 10.51 -2.14 -0.69
C ILE A 110 9.80 -1.76 -1.99
N CYS A 111 9.35 -0.52 -2.12
CA CYS A 111 8.75 0.00 -3.34
C CYS A 111 9.70 -0.09 -4.54
N ASP A 112 10.98 0.18 -4.35
CA ASP A 112 12.02 0.03 -5.39
C ASP A 112 12.21 -1.44 -5.77
N ALA A 113 12.39 -2.32 -4.80
CA ALA A 113 12.53 -3.75 -5.05
C ALA A 113 11.29 -4.33 -5.76
N TYR A 114 10.10 -3.89 -5.37
CA TYR A 114 8.84 -4.29 -5.97
C TYR A 114 8.72 -3.79 -7.43
N THR A 115 9.07 -2.53 -7.68
CA THR A 115 9.06 -1.97 -9.04
C THR A 115 10.08 -2.65 -9.94
N ASP A 116 11.29 -2.93 -9.45
CA ASP A 116 12.33 -3.62 -10.22
C ASP A 116 11.97 -5.07 -10.57
N TYR A 117 11.16 -5.72 -9.73
CA TYR A 117 10.78 -7.12 -9.92
C TYR A 117 9.52 -7.28 -10.79
N PHE A 118 8.56 -6.35 -10.69
CA PHE A 118 7.23 -6.46 -11.31
C PHE A 118 6.90 -5.37 -12.36
N GLY A 119 7.71 -4.31 -12.49
CA GLY A 119 7.58 -3.24 -13.50
C GLY A 119 8.28 -3.57 -14.82
#